data_AF-A0A417YRZ4-F1
#
_entry.id   AF-A0A417YRZ4-F1
#
_cell.length_a   1.000
_cell.length_b   1.000
_cell.length_c   1.000
_cell.angle_alpha   90.00
_cell.angle_beta   90.00
_cell.angle_gamma   90.00
#
_symmetry.space_group_name_H-M   'P 1'
#
loop_
_entity.id
_entity.type
_entity.pdbx_description
1 polymer ?
#
loop_
_entity_poly.entity_id
_entity_poly.type
_entity_poly.pdbx_seq_one_letter_code
_entity_poly.pdbx_strand_id
1 'polypeptide(L)'
;MSIFLLCLIGSMVGFSRYAQNTIKIEAPQVDNGKKVVVVLPNGKKVFTFDKLLVEENGKLYYKGERNTIDLTGGKVEYKEWGK
;
A
#
# COMPACT_ATOMS: atom_id res chain seq x y z
N MET A 1 7.63 51.79 -16.39
CA MET A 1 6.44 50.89 -16.41
C MET A 1 6.79 49.47 -16.86
N SER A 2 7.49 49.28 -18.00
CA SER A 2 7.72 47.94 -18.58
C SER A 2 8.59 46.97 -17.76
N ILE A 3 9.63 47.46 -17.07
CA ILE A 3 10.54 46.58 -16.29
C ILE A 3 9.83 45.96 -15.08
N PHE A 4 8.97 46.75 -14.42
CA PHE A 4 8.22 46.29 -13.24
C PHE A 4 7.22 45.18 -13.59
N LEU A 5 6.58 45.30 -14.75
CA LEU A 5 5.67 44.26 -15.28
C LEU A 5 6.43 42.97 -15.65
N LEU A 6 7.63 43.10 -16.22
CA LEU A 6 8.48 41.97 -16.56
C LEU A 6 8.95 41.18 -15.33
N CYS A 7 9.29 41.88 -14.24
CA CYS A 7 9.61 41.26 -12.95
C CYS A 7 8.41 40.52 -12.35
N LEU A 8 7.22 41.10 -12.41
CA LEU A 8 5.99 40.46 -11.91
C LEU A 8 5.68 39.17 -12.67
N ILE A 9 5.74 39.20 -14.00
CA ILE A 9 5.50 38.00 -14.82
C ILE A 9 6.56 36.93 -14.55
N GLY A 10 7.84 37.31 -14.44
CA GLY A 10 8.92 36.38 -14.10
C GLY A 10 8.72 35.71 -12.74
N SER A 11 8.30 36.47 -11.72
CA SER A 11 8.03 35.94 -10.38
C SER A 11 6.84 34.97 -10.36
N MET A 12 5.78 35.27 -11.12
CA MET A 12 4.58 34.44 -11.19
C MET A 12 4.85 33.11 -11.90
N VAL A 13 5.68 33.11 -12.95
CA VAL A 13 6.11 31.90 -13.66
C VAL A 13 7.10 31.06 -12.83
N GLY A 14 8.00 31.71 -12.08
CA GLY A 14 8.91 31.02 -11.17
C GLY A 14 8.15 30.31 -10.04
N PHE A 15 7.17 31.00 -9.44
CA PHE A 15 6.35 30.43 -8.37
C PHE A 15 5.46 29.29 -8.86
N SER A 16 4.84 29.40 -10.03
CA SER A 16 3.98 28.34 -10.57
C SER A 16 4.75 27.05 -10.85
N ARG A 17 5.97 27.15 -11.40
CA ARG A 17 6.86 25.99 -11.59
C ARG A 17 7.32 25.39 -10.27
N TYR A 18 7.67 26.23 -9.29
CA TYR A 18 8.06 25.75 -7.96
C TYR A 18 6.90 25.02 -7.25
N ALA A 19 5.70 25.59 -7.30
CA ALA A 19 4.50 24.99 -6.71
C ALA A 19 4.18 23.65 -7.37
N GLN A 20 4.22 23.56 -8.70
CA GLN A 20 3.98 22.30 -9.43
C GLN A 20 5.01 21.21 -9.11
N ASN A 21 6.29 21.57 -8.97
CA ASN A 21 7.35 20.61 -8.64
C ASN A 21 7.27 20.08 -7.19
N THR A 22 6.56 20.79 -6.31
CA THR A 22 6.39 20.42 -4.90
C THR A 22 5.20 19.50 -4.66
N ILE A 23 4.32 19.32 -5.66
CA ILE A 23 3.21 18.37 -5.58
C ILE A 23 3.77 16.95 -5.76
N LYS A 24 4.29 16.38 -4.68
CA LYS A 24 4.49 14.93 -4.58
C LYS A 24 3.12 14.28 -4.52
N ILE A 25 2.70 13.66 -5.62
CA ILE A 25 1.60 12.70 -5.61
C ILE A 25 2.13 11.45 -4.91
N GLU A 26 2.10 11.45 -3.59
CA GLU A 26 2.38 10.25 -2.82
C GLU A 26 1.22 9.29 -3.08
N ALA A 27 1.51 8.15 -3.74
CA ALA A 27 0.53 7.09 -3.85
C ALA A 27 0.04 6.74 -2.43
N PRO A 28 -1.27 6.56 -2.21
CA PRO A 28 -1.77 6.21 -0.89
C PRO A 28 -1.02 4.97 -0.41
N GLN A 29 -0.30 5.10 0.70
CA GLN A 29 0.41 3.97 1.27
C GLN A 29 -0.65 2.98 1.74
N VAL A 30 -0.86 1.92 0.97
CA VAL A 30 -1.78 0.84 1.31
C VAL A 30 -1.16 0.07 2.47
N ASP A 31 -1.53 0.43 3.69
CA ASP A 31 -1.16 -0.33 4.89
C ASP A 31 -1.96 -1.63 4.93
N ASN A 32 -1.40 -2.68 4.33
CA ASN A 32 -1.96 -4.03 4.38
C ASN A 32 -1.84 -4.69 5.77
N GLY A 33 -1.23 -4.01 6.75
CA GLY A 33 -1.03 -4.50 8.10
C GLY A 33 0.22 -5.38 8.27
N LYS A 34 0.21 -6.26 9.27
CA LYS A 34 1.40 -7.05 9.65
C LYS A 34 1.62 -8.21 8.68
N LYS A 35 2.90 -8.47 8.39
CA LYS A 35 3.33 -9.66 7.64
C LYS A 35 3.04 -10.92 8.46
N VAL A 36 2.37 -11.87 7.82
CA VAL A 36 2.06 -13.19 8.38
C VAL A 36 2.39 -14.29 7.40
N VAL A 37 2.54 -15.50 7.93
CA VAL A 37 2.74 -16.73 7.17
C VAL A 37 1.67 -17.71 7.61
N VAL A 38 0.80 -18.10 6.69
CA VAL A 38 -0.19 -19.14 6.94
C VAL A 38 0.38 -20.49 6.53
N VAL A 39 0.54 -21.37 7.51
CA VAL A 39 1.01 -22.75 7.30
C VAL A 39 -0.20 -23.65 7.16
N LEU A 40 -0.44 -24.15 5.94
CA LEU A 40 -1.55 -25.03 5.63
C LEU A 40 -1.31 -26.45 6.15
N PRO A 41 -2.36 -27.25 6.39
CA PRO A 41 -2.25 -28.65 6.84
C PRO A 41 -1.43 -29.53 5.89
N ASN A 42 -1.39 -29.17 4.60
CA ASN A 42 -0.61 -29.85 3.57
C ASN A 42 0.89 -29.46 3.57
N GLY A 43 1.34 -28.66 4.54
CA GLY A 43 2.73 -28.18 4.65
C GLY A 43 3.06 -26.99 3.75
N LYS A 44 2.15 -26.53 2.89
CA LYS A 44 2.36 -25.31 2.08
C LYS A 44 2.33 -24.07 2.97
N LYS A 45 3.15 -23.08 2.62
CA LYS A 45 3.23 -21.79 3.31
C LYS A 45 2.73 -20.69 2.39
N VAL A 46 1.81 -19.88 2.90
CA VAL A 46 1.24 -18.74 2.19
C VAL A 46 1.68 -17.47 2.91
N PHE A 47 2.47 -16.65 2.22
CA PHE A 47 2.95 -15.38 2.73
C PHE A 47 1.91 -14.31 2.41
N THR A 48 1.33 -13.71 3.44
CA THR A 48 0.26 -12.72 3.28
C THR A 48 0.23 -11.71 4.43
N PHE A 49 -0.69 -10.76 4.39
CA PHE A 49 -0.86 -9.77 5.44
C PHE A 49 -2.11 -10.06 6.29
N ASP A 50 -2.07 -9.66 7.55
CA ASP A 50 -3.16 -9.89 8.51
C ASP A 50 -4.50 -9.31 8.06
N LYS A 51 -4.53 -8.10 7.48
CA LYS A 51 -5.78 -7.46 7.01
C LYS A 51 -6.41 -8.16 5.81
N LEU A 52 -5.64 -8.98 5.10
CA LEU A 52 -6.14 -9.77 3.97
C LEU A 52 -6.68 -11.13 4.42
N LEU A 53 -6.55 -11.48 5.71
CA LEU A 53 -7.12 -12.68 6.29
C LEU A 53 -8.47 -12.37 6.93
N VAL A 54 -9.50 -13.09 6.50
CA VAL A 54 -10.88 -12.94 6.98
C VAL A 54 -11.36 -14.29 7.49
N GLU A 55 -11.86 -14.32 8.72
CA GLU A 55 -12.48 -15.50 9.31
C GLU A 55 -14.00 -15.39 9.18
N GLU A 56 -14.60 -16.31 8.41
CA GLU A 56 -16.05 -16.37 8.19
C GLU A 56 -16.53 -17.79 8.50
N ASN A 57 -17.48 -17.95 9.44
CA ASN A 57 -18.05 -19.25 9.81
C ASN A 57 -17.01 -20.30 10.27
N GLY A 58 -15.98 -19.87 11.00
CA GLY A 58 -14.88 -20.74 11.46
C GLY A 58 -13.93 -21.21 10.34
N LYS A 59 -14.04 -20.62 9.15
CA LYS A 59 -13.17 -20.85 8.01
C LYS A 59 -12.29 -19.63 7.78
N LEU A 60 -11.02 -19.87 7.50
CA LEU A 60 -10.03 -18.82 7.26
C LEU A 60 -9.89 -18.60 5.75
N TYR A 61 -10.10 -17.37 5.30
CA TYR A 61 -9.97 -16.99 3.90
C TYR A 61 -8.92 -15.91 3.75
N TYR A 62 -8.13 -16.00 2.68
CA TYR A 62 -7.38 -14.88 2.18
C TYR A 62 -8.22 -14.15 1.13
N LYS A 63 -8.53 -12.88 1.36
CA LYS A 63 -9.24 -12.00 0.41
C LYS A 63 -8.26 -10.94 -0.07
N GLY A 64 -7.60 -11.22 -1.19
CA GLY A 64 -6.84 -10.23 -1.93
C GLY A 64 -7.75 -9.40 -2.83
N GLU A 65 -7.19 -8.35 -3.44
CA GLU A 65 -7.95 -7.39 -4.28
C GLU A 65 -8.65 -8.06 -5.47
N ARG A 66 -8.06 -9.14 -6.02
CA ARG A 66 -8.59 -9.85 -7.21
C ARG A 66 -9.03 -11.28 -6.94
N ASN A 67 -8.51 -11.91 -5.88
CA ASN A 67 -8.66 -13.34 -5.66
C ASN A 67 -8.96 -13.63 -4.20
N THR A 68 -9.88 -14.57 -3.97
CA THR A 68 -10.10 -15.18 -2.65
C THR A 68 -9.52 -16.59 -2.64
N ILE A 69 -8.75 -16.92 -1.61
CA ILE A 69 -8.15 -18.24 -1.43
C ILE A 69 -8.64 -18.81 -0.10
N ASP A 70 -9.09 -20.06 -0.12
CA ASP A 70 -9.43 -20.79 1.10
C ASP A 70 -8.16 -21.24 1.83
N LEU A 71 -7.99 -20.79 3.07
CA LEU A 71 -6.89 -21.13 3.96
C LEU A 71 -7.37 -21.87 5.22
N THR A 72 -8.57 -22.47 5.17
CA THR A 72 -9.17 -23.18 6.30
C THR A 72 -8.25 -24.25 6.85
N GLY A 73 -8.13 -24.30 8.19
CA GLY A 73 -7.24 -25.20 8.90
C GLY A 73 -5.76 -24.81 8.87
N GLY A 74 -5.41 -23.70 8.20
CA GLY A 74 -4.07 -23.13 8.24
C GLY A 74 -3.78 -22.44 9.57
N LYS A 75 -2.54 -22.57 10.07
CA LYS A 75 -2.06 -21.86 11.26
C LYS A 75 -1.40 -20.55 10.85
N VAL A 76 -1.86 -19.43 11.42
CA VAL A 76 -1.29 -18.10 11.16
C VAL A 76 -0.09 -17.87 12.08
N GLU A 77 1.09 -17.63 11.49
CA GLU A 77 2.31 -17.26 12.21
C GLU A 77 2.73 -15.83 11.85
N TYR A 78 2.85 -14.98 12.87
CA TYR A 78 3.39 -13.63 12.71
C TYR A 78 4.91 -13.70 12.64
N LYS A 79 5.43 -13.75 11.42
CA LYS A 79 6.87 -13.76 11.14
C LYS A 79 7.18 -12.74 10.09
N GLU A 80 8.26 -12.00 10.33
CA GLU A 80 8.83 -11.12 9.34
C GLU A 80 9.37 -11.96 8.18
N TRP A 81 9.00 -11.60 6.95
CA TRP A 81 9.52 -12.28 5.78
C TRP A 81 11.00 -11.94 5.66
N GLY A 82 11.85 -12.93 5.90
CA GLY A 82 13.30 -12.77 5.83
C GLY A 82 13.75 -12.32 4.45
N LYS A 83 14.88 -11.59 4.42
CA LYS A 83 15.60 -11.16 3.22
C LYS A 83 16.01 -12.32 2.33
#